data_AF-A0A2I0JLI5-F1
#
_entry.id   AF-A0A2I0JLI5-F1
#
_cell.length_a   1.000
_cell.length_b   1.000
_cell.length_c   1.000
_cell.angle_alpha   90.00
_cell.angle_beta   90.00
_cell.angle_gamma   90.00
#
_symmetry.space_group_name_H-M   'P 1'
#
loop_
_entity.id
_entity.type
_entity.pdbx_description
1 polymer ?
#
loop_
_entity_poly.entity_id
_entity_poly.type
_entity_poly.pdbx_seq_one_letter_code
_entity_poly.pdbx_strand_id
1 'polypeptide(L)'
;MKDLGPAKQILGMHISRDRSSGKIWLSQEKYIEKILDRFNMGNAKPVSSPLASHFKLSSKQCPTSEKEKEEMKKFLQELSLKQEMYVLHCDSQSVIHLCKNPTFHSRLKHIDIKFHWIIDVLKSKLVKLDKMHTDENVADMMTKPLAREKLHVCRSIAGMLEASK
;
A
#
# COMPACT_ATOMS: atom_id res chain seq x y z
N MET A 1 -16.52 -31.27 34.81
CA MET A 1 -15.85 -30.98 33.53
C MET A 1 -14.50 -31.68 33.52
N LYS A 2 -14.15 -32.41 32.47
CA LYS A 2 -12.80 -32.99 32.30
C LYS A 2 -11.94 -31.98 31.57
N ASP A 3 -10.76 -31.69 32.12
CA ASP A 3 -9.75 -30.91 31.41
C ASP A 3 -9.16 -31.77 30.27
N LEU A 4 -9.22 -31.27 29.04
CA LEU A 4 -8.65 -31.91 27.85
C LEU A 4 -7.26 -31.36 27.52
N GLY A 5 -6.71 -30.53 28.41
CA GLY A 5 -5.45 -29.85 28.21
C GLY A 5 -5.58 -28.66 27.24
N PRO A 6 -4.43 -28.13 26.77
CA PRO A 6 -4.41 -26.95 25.95
C PRO A 6 -5.15 -27.15 24.62
N ALA A 7 -6.06 -26.22 24.29
CA ALA A 7 -6.77 -26.24 23.00
C ALA A 7 -5.77 -26.23 21.83
N LYS A 8 -5.89 -27.21 20.93
CA LYS A 8 -5.07 -27.39 19.72
C LYS A 8 -5.75 -26.89 18.44
N GLN A 9 -7.06 -26.69 18.48
CA GLN A 9 -7.84 -26.24 17.33
C GLN A 9 -9.04 -25.41 17.78
N ILE A 10 -9.39 -24.38 17.02
CA ILE A 10 -10.61 -23.58 17.22
C ILE A 10 -11.17 -23.14 15.87
N LEU A 11 -12.46 -23.36 15.63
CA LEU A 11 -13.14 -22.97 14.38
C LEU A 11 -12.39 -23.41 13.10
N GLY A 12 -11.79 -24.60 13.12
CA GLY A 12 -10.98 -25.12 12.01
C GLY A 12 -9.53 -24.63 11.97
N MET A 13 -9.15 -23.64 12.77
CA MET A 13 -7.79 -23.10 12.86
C MET A 13 -6.93 -23.90 13.84
N HIS A 14 -5.75 -24.33 13.41
CA HIS A 14 -4.77 -24.98 14.27
C HIS A 14 -4.08 -23.96 15.17
N ILE A 15 -3.92 -24.29 16.45
CA ILE A 15 -3.29 -23.43 17.45
C ILE A 15 -1.95 -24.04 17.85
N SER A 16 -0.86 -23.34 17.56
CA SER A 16 0.47 -23.65 18.09
C SER A 16 0.85 -22.59 19.14
N ARG A 17 1.44 -23.00 20.25
CA ARG A 17 1.80 -22.09 21.34
C ARG A 17 3.21 -22.38 21.81
N ASP A 18 4.01 -21.34 21.92
CA ASP A 18 5.28 -21.36 22.63
C ASP A 18 5.13 -20.55 23.91
N ARG A 19 4.99 -21.27 25.04
CA ARG A 19 4.82 -20.66 26.35
C ARG A 19 6.09 -20.00 26.87
N SER A 20 7.27 -20.45 26.42
CA SER A 20 8.55 -19.89 26.87
C SER A 20 8.78 -18.49 26.32
N SER A 21 8.32 -18.24 25.09
CA SER A 21 8.38 -16.92 24.44
C SER A 21 7.06 -16.13 24.49
N GLY A 22 6.01 -16.70 25.09
CA GLY A 22 4.69 -16.07 25.20
C GLY A 22 3.95 -15.91 23.86
N LYS A 23 4.30 -16.71 22.84
CA LYS A 23 3.76 -16.58 21.49
C LYS A 23 2.67 -17.62 21.20
N ILE A 24 1.67 -17.20 20.43
CA ILE A 24 0.60 -18.06 19.92
C ILE A 24 0.52 -17.86 18.41
N TRP A 25 0.47 -18.97 17.68
CA TRP A 25 0.31 -19.02 16.24
C TRP A 25 -1.03 -19.68 15.91
N LEU A 26 -1.75 -19.11 14.95
CA LEU A 26 -2.98 -19.67 14.40
C LEU A 26 -2.75 -19.98 12.92
N SER A 27 -3.06 -21.19 12.48
CA SER A 27 -2.91 -21.62 11.09
C SER A 27 -4.21 -22.16 10.51
N GLN A 28 -4.52 -21.81 9.27
CA GLN A 28 -5.60 -22.37 8.47
C GLN A 28 -5.10 -23.20 7.27
N GLU A 29 -3.88 -23.73 7.34
CA GLU A 29 -3.26 -24.52 6.27
C GLU A 29 -4.20 -25.59 5.69
N LYS A 30 -4.88 -26.35 6.55
CA LYS A 30 -5.87 -27.38 6.13
C LYS A 30 -7.05 -26.83 5.33
N TYR A 31 -7.46 -25.59 5.55
CA TYR A 31 -8.51 -24.95 4.76
C TYR A 31 -7.98 -24.59 3.37
N ILE A 32 -6.76 -24.06 3.30
CA ILE A 32 -6.09 -23.73 2.04
C ILE A 32 -5.89 -24.99 1.19
N GLU A 33 -5.39 -26.08 1.78
CA GLU A 33 -5.26 -27.39 1.11
C GLU A 33 -6.58 -27.86 0.51
N LYS A 34 -7.68 -27.81 1.27
CA LYS A 34 -9.02 -28.18 0.78
C LYS A 34 -9.48 -27.32 -0.39
N ILE A 35 -9.15 -26.03 -0.39
CA ILE A 35 -9.47 -25.13 -1.51
C ILE A 35 -8.64 -25.50 -2.73
N LEU A 36 -7.33 -25.75 -2.56
CA LEU A 36 -6.46 -26.16 -3.66
C LEU A 36 -6.96 -27.46 -4.29
N ASP A 37 -7.33 -28.46 -3.50
CA ASP A 37 -7.89 -29.72 -4.01
C ASP A 37 -9.22 -29.50 -4.74
N ARG A 38 -10.12 -28.70 -4.16
CA ARG A 38 -11.44 -28.40 -4.74
C ARG A 38 -11.33 -27.78 -6.13
N PHE A 39 -10.31 -26.97 -6.37
CA PHE A 39 -10.07 -26.31 -7.65
C PHE A 39 -9.01 -27.00 -8.51
N ASN A 40 -8.56 -28.21 -8.13
CA ASN A 40 -7.53 -28.98 -8.83
C ASN A 40 -6.19 -28.21 -9.00
N MET A 41 -5.82 -27.44 -7.98
CA MET A 41 -4.65 -26.56 -7.92
C MET A 41 -3.54 -27.10 -7.01
N GLY A 42 -3.54 -28.39 -6.65
CA GLY A 42 -2.51 -28.97 -5.76
C GLY A 42 -1.06 -28.85 -6.26
N ASN A 43 -0.87 -28.73 -7.58
CA ASN A 43 0.45 -28.52 -8.21
C ASN A 43 0.71 -27.04 -8.59
N ALA A 44 -0.11 -26.10 -8.09
CA ALA A 44 0.07 -24.69 -8.41
C ALA A 44 1.40 -24.17 -7.83
N LYS A 45 2.17 -23.45 -8.65
CA LYS A 45 3.42 -22.85 -8.20
C LYS A 45 3.13 -21.76 -7.17
N PRO A 46 3.81 -21.74 -6.01
CA PRO A 46 3.65 -20.66 -5.05
C PRO A 46 4.12 -19.35 -5.70
N VAL A 47 3.26 -18.33 -5.64
CA VAL A 47 3.57 -16.97 -6.07
C VAL A 47 3.34 -16.05 -4.88
N SER A 48 4.29 -15.18 -4.61
CA SER A 48 4.24 -14.23 -3.50
C SER A 48 3.19 -13.13 -3.69
N SER A 49 2.73 -12.93 -4.91
CA SER A 49 1.68 -11.98 -5.28
C SER A 49 0.53 -12.73 -5.95
N PRO A 50 -0.74 -12.47 -5.57
CA PRO A 50 -1.90 -13.02 -6.26
C PRO A 50 -2.11 -12.46 -7.68
N LEU A 51 -1.25 -11.54 -8.14
CA LEU A 51 -1.32 -10.91 -9.46
C LEU A 51 -0.16 -11.38 -10.35
N ALA A 52 -0.46 -11.86 -11.56
CA ALA A 52 0.56 -12.33 -12.50
C ALA A 52 1.40 -11.17 -13.07
N SER A 53 2.71 -11.38 -13.24
CA SER A 53 3.69 -10.36 -13.65
C SER A 53 3.42 -9.68 -15.00
N HIS A 54 2.63 -10.30 -15.87
CA HIS A 54 2.26 -9.75 -17.18
C HIS A 54 1.05 -8.80 -17.11
N PHE A 55 0.32 -8.74 -15.98
CA PHE A 55 -0.73 -7.75 -15.79
C PHE A 55 -0.11 -6.37 -15.57
N LYS A 56 -0.18 -5.52 -16.60
CA LYS A 56 0.13 -4.10 -16.49
C LYS A 56 -1.13 -3.36 -16.09
N LEU A 57 -1.18 -2.89 -14.85
CA LEU A 57 -2.22 -1.98 -14.39
C LEU A 57 -2.01 -0.62 -15.06
N SER A 58 -3.09 -0.03 -15.56
CA SER A 58 -3.10 1.32 -16.11
C SER A 58 -4.14 2.18 -15.39
N SER A 59 -4.00 3.50 -15.50
CA SER A 59 -4.98 4.45 -14.94
C SER A 59 -6.40 4.26 -15.49
N LYS A 60 -6.56 3.62 -16.65
CA LYS A 60 -7.86 3.27 -17.23
C LYS A 60 -8.61 2.19 -16.43
N GLN A 61 -7.92 1.45 -15.57
CA GLN A 61 -8.49 0.40 -14.73
C GLN A 61 -8.80 0.88 -13.31
N CYS A 62 -8.58 2.17 -13.02
CA CYS A 62 -9.02 2.77 -11.77
C CYS A 62 -10.53 3.00 -11.80
N PRO A 63 -11.22 2.98 -10.64
CA PRO A 63 -12.62 3.40 -10.54
C PRO A 63 -12.83 4.77 -11.15
N THR A 64 -13.77 4.85 -12.10
CA THR A 64 -14.05 6.09 -12.84
C THR A 64 -15.33 6.74 -12.35
N SER A 65 -16.34 5.93 -12.01
CA SER A 65 -17.61 6.42 -11.48
C SER A 65 -17.57 6.58 -9.96
N GLU A 66 -18.43 7.46 -9.43
CA GLU A 66 -18.58 7.62 -7.97
C GLU A 66 -19.01 6.32 -7.28
N LYS A 67 -19.82 5.50 -7.96
CA LYS A 67 -20.24 4.19 -7.45
C LYS A 67 -19.05 3.23 -7.31
N GLU A 68 -18.22 3.11 -8.35
CA GLU A 68 -17.03 2.24 -8.30
C GLU A 68 -16.03 2.70 -7.24
N LYS A 69 -15.87 4.02 -7.05
CA LYS A 69 -14.99 4.58 -6.01
C LYS A 69 -15.50 4.21 -4.61
N GLU A 70 -16.80 4.31 -4.38
CA GLU A 70 -17.43 3.94 -3.11
C GLU A 70 -17.34 2.43 -2.83
N GLU A 71 -17.52 1.59 -3.86
CA GLU A 71 -17.32 0.14 -3.75
C GLU A 71 -15.87 -0.21 -3.41
N MET A 72 -14.90 0.42 -4.08
CA MET A 72 -13.48 0.21 -3.77
C MET A 72 -13.14 0.66 -2.34
N LYS A 73 -13.72 1.77 -1.87
CA LYS A 73 -13.56 2.24 -0.49
C LYS A 73 -14.10 1.23 0.54
N LYS A 74 -15.28 0.66 0.29
CA LYS A 74 -15.86 -0.39 1.15
C LYS A 74 -15.00 -1.64 1.19
N PHE A 75 -14.52 -2.10 0.03
CA PHE A 75 -13.64 -3.26 -0.05
C PHE A 75 -12.34 -3.06 0.74
N LEU A 76 -11.70 -1.89 0.64
CA LEU A 76 -10.52 -1.57 1.43
C LEU A 76 -10.82 -1.56 2.94
N GLN A 77 -11.98 -1.03 3.35
CA GLN A 77 -12.41 -1.08 4.74
C GLN A 77 -12.61 -2.51 5.26
N GLU A 78 -13.18 -3.42 4.46
CA GLU A 78 -13.31 -4.84 4.80
C GLU A 78 -11.95 -5.52 4.99
N LEU A 79 -10.95 -5.14 4.19
CA LEU A 79 -9.56 -5.57 4.36
C LEU A 79 -8.86 -4.92 5.56
N SER A 80 -9.58 -4.16 6.39
CA SER A 80 -9.03 -3.35 7.49
C SER A 80 -8.02 -2.27 7.04
N LEU A 81 -8.00 -1.94 5.75
CA LEU A 81 -7.22 -0.85 5.17
C LEU A 81 -8.08 0.43 5.23
N LYS A 82 -8.10 1.08 6.39
CA LYS A 82 -8.77 2.37 6.57
C LYS A 82 -7.92 3.49 5.98
N GLN A 83 -8.18 3.85 4.72
CA GLN A 83 -7.60 5.04 4.10
C GLN A 83 -8.55 6.23 4.28
N GLU A 84 -8.48 6.89 5.45
CA GLU A 84 -9.30 8.07 5.75
C GLU A 84 -8.73 9.35 5.14
N MET A 85 -7.41 9.42 4.98
CA MET A 85 -6.71 10.58 4.44
C MET A 85 -5.48 10.14 3.64
N TYR A 86 -5.26 10.79 2.50
CA TYR A 86 -4.11 10.51 1.63
C TYR A 86 -2.96 11.46 1.99
N VAL A 87 -1.85 10.93 2.51
CA VAL A 87 -0.65 11.73 2.77
C VAL A 87 0.19 11.78 1.50
N LEU A 88 0.26 12.95 0.88
CA LEU A 88 1.19 13.23 -0.20
C LEU A 88 2.47 13.80 0.40
N HIS A 89 3.57 13.05 0.32
CA HIS A 89 4.87 13.57 0.71
C HIS A 89 5.44 14.44 -0.42
N CYS A 90 6.07 15.56 -0.08
CA CYS A 90 6.75 16.44 -1.04
C CYS A 90 8.06 17.00 -0.45
N ASP A 91 9.12 17.06 -1.24
CA ASP A 91 10.42 17.65 -0.87
C ASP A 91 10.55 19.11 -1.31
N SER A 92 9.81 19.52 -2.35
CA SER A 92 9.84 20.86 -2.90
C SER A 92 9.23 21.91 -1.97
N GLN A 93 10.09 22.75 -1.38
CA GLN A 93 9.66 23.83 -0.48
C GLN A 93 8.77 24.85 -1.17
N SER A 94 8.99 25.13 -2.45
CA SER A 94 8.16 26.06 -3.21
C SER A 94 6.74 25.51 -3.40
N VAL A 95 6.60 24.21 -3.71
CA VAL A 95 5.29 23.56 -3.82
C VAL A 95 4.56 23.57 -2.49
N ILE A 96 5.24 23.23 -1.39
CA ILE A 96 4.64 23.26 -0.04
C ILE A 96 4.18 24.67 0.33
N HIS A 97 4.99 25.69 0.04
CA HIS A 97 4.64 27.08 0.31
C HIS A 97 3.42 27.52 -0.51
N LEU A 98 3.40 27.21 -1.80
CA LEU A 98 2.28 27.53 -2.70
C LEU A 98 0.98 26.84 -2.28
N CYS A 99 1.07 25.61 -1.77
CA CYS A 99 -0.09 24.88 -1.27
C CYS A 99 -0.65 25.48 0.04
N LYS A 100 0.20 26.05 0.89
CA LYS A 100 -0.21 26.71 2.14
C LYS A 100 -0.71 28.14 1.91
N ASN A 101 -0.09 28.86 0.98
CA ASN A 101 -0.39 30.25 0.67
C ASN A 101 -0.62 30.38 -0.84
N PRO A 102 -1.85 30.15 -1.32
CA PRO A 102 -2.17 30.25 -2.74
C PRO A 102 -2.26 31.73 -3.17
N THR A 103 -1.14 32.44 -3.12
CA THR A 103 -0.99 33.75 -3.74
C THR A 103 -0.53 33.55 -5.18
N PHE A 104 -1.31 34.03 -6.14
CA PHE A 104 -0.96 34.00 -7.55
C PHE A 104 0.38 34.71 -7.80
N HIS A 105 1.40 33.94 -8.18
CA HIS A 105 2.63 34.50 -8.72
C HIS A 105 2.56 34.48 -10.25
N SER A 106 2.86 35.64 -10.85
CA SER A 106 2.87 35.85 -12.31
C SER A 106 3.76 34.86 -13.10
N ARG A 107 4.66 34.13 -12.43
CA ARG A 107 5.51 33.06 -12.96
C ARG A 107 4.85 31.67 -13.06
N LEU A 108 3.62 31.49 -12.59
CA LEU A 108 2.92 30.17 -12.56
C LEU A 108 1.85 30.00 -13.65
N LYS A 109 1.78 30.91 -14.64
CA LYS A 109 0.77 30.94 -15.72
C LYS A 109 0.61 29.64 -16.51
N HIS A 110 1.59 28.74 -16.46
CA HIS A 110 1.58 27.47 -17.17
C HIS A 110 0.99 26.29 -16.37
N ILE A 111 0.60 26.49 -15.10
CA ILE A 111 0.18 25.40 -14.20
C ILE A 111 -1.29 25.53 -13.76
N ASP A 112 -2.03 26.52 -14.26
CA ASP A 112 -3.28 27.00 -13.66
C ASP A 112 -4.31 25.90 -13.36
N ILE A 113 -4.77 25.11 -14.33
CA ILE A 113 -5.93 24.21 -14.11
C ILE A 113 -5.61 23.10 -13.11
N LYS A 114 -4.47 22.41 -13.28
CA LYS A 114 -4.09 21.29 -12.40
C LYS A 114 -3.72 21.79 -11.00
N PHE A 115 -3.11 22.97 -10.90
CA PHE A 115 -2.75 23.57 -9.62
C PHE A 115 -3.99 23.88 -8.78
N HIS A 116 -5.00 24.53 -9.36
CA HIS A 116 -6.25 24.86 -8.64
C HIS A 116 -6.95 23.61 -8.12
N TRP A 117 -7.05 22.56 -8.95
CA TRP A 117 -7.64 21.30 -8.51
C TRP A 117 -6.90 20.67 -7.32
N ILE A 118 -5.56 20.65 -7.35
CA ILE A 118 -4.76 20.13 -6.22
C ILE A 118 -5.03 20.94 -4.94
N ILE A 119 -5.09 22.26 -5.04
CA ILE A 119 -5.41 23.14 -3.91
C ILE A 119 -6.81 22.83 -3.35
N ASP A 120 -7.80 22.64 -4.22
CA ASP A 120 -9.17 22.33 -3.79
C ASP A 120 -9.27 20.96 -3.11
N VAL A 121 -8.51 19.97 -3.58
CA VAL A 121 -8.39 18.64 -2.94
C VAL A 121 -7.67 18.71 -1.59
N LEU A 122 -6.67 19.59 -1.44
CA LEU A 122 -6.02 19.84 -0.15
C LEU A 122 -6.98 20.56 0.82
N LYS A 123 -7.75 21.53 0.34
CA LYS A 123 -8.76 22.26 1.13
C LYS A 123 -9.91 21.36 1.60
N SER A 124 -10.33 20.41 0.78
CA SER A 124 -11.36 19.44 1.14
C SER A 124 -10.90 18.42 2.20
N LYS A 125 -9.63 18.51 2.65
CA LYS A 125 -8.99 17.62 3.63
C LYS A 125 -8.94 16.15 3.20
N LEU A 126 -9.18 15.87 1.92
CA LEU A 126 -9.04 14.53 1.36
C LEU A 126 -7.57 14.11 1.26
N VAL A 127 -6.69 15.07 1.00
CA VAL A 127 -5.24 14.89 0.91
C VAL A 127 -4.54 15.83 1.91
N LYS A 128 -3.50 15.33 2.60
CA LYS A 128 -2.56 16.14 3.38
C LYS A 128 -1.23 16.18 2.66
N LEU A 129 -0.67 17.38 2.47
CA LEU A 129 0.69 17.55 2.00
C LEU A 129 1.65 17.53 3.20
N ASP A 130 2.62 16.61 3.20
CA ASP A 130 3.65 16.53 4.24
C ASP A 130 5.05 16.75 3.67
N LYS A 131 5.89 17.46 4.42
CA LYS A 131 7.26 17.73 3.96
C LYS A 131 8.11 16.48 4.18
N MET A 132 8.87 16.08 3.18
CA MET A 132 9.91 15.06 3.32
C MET A 132 11.27 15.59 2.92
N HIS A 133 12.33 14.94 3.41
CA HIS A 133 13.69 15.27 3.00
C HIS A 133 13.99 14.71 1.61
N THR A 134 14.82 15.41 0.82
CA THR A 134 15.17 14.99 -0.55
C THR A 134 15.85 13.62 -0.59
N ASP A 135 16.54 13.23 0.47
CA ASP A 135 17.20 11.91 0.56
C ASP A 135 16.24 10.78 0.90
N GLU A 136 15.07 11.11 1.47
CA GLU A 136 14.02 10.17 1.83
C GLU A 136 12.96 10.04 0.71
N ASN A 137 13.04 10.89 -0.31
CA ASN A 137 12.09 10.88 -1.41
C ASN A 137 12.32 9.70 -2.36
N VAL A 138 11.68 8.57 -2.05
CA VAL A 138 11.74 7.34 -2.85
C VAL A 138 11.28 7.56 -4.30
N ALA A 139 10.40 8.53 -4.56
CA ALA A 139 9.92 8.82 -5.91
C ALA A 139 11.03 9.34 -6.84
N ASP A 140 12.15 9.81 -6.29
CA ASP A 140 13.33 10.20 -7.07
C ASP A 140 13.86 9.03 -7.91
N MET A 141 13.77 7.79 -7.41
CA MET A 141 14.19 6.60 -8.16
C MET A 141 13.40 6.41 -9.45
N MET A 142 12.16 6.90 -9.50
CA MET A 142 11.28 6.76 -10.66
C MET A 142 11.41 7.91 -11.66
N THR A 143 11.98 9.04 -11.24
CA THR A 143 11.95 10.28 -12.01
C THR A 143 13.33 10.80 -12.39
N LYS A 144 14.39 10.28 -11.76
CA LYS A 144 15.77 10.76 -11.93
C LYS A 144 16.75 9.58 -12.03
N PRO A 145 17.87 9.73 -12.77
CA PRO A 145 19.01 8.85 -12.62
C PRO A 145 19.68 9.10 -11.26
N LEU A 146 19.74 8.07 -10.41
CA LEU A 146 20.28 8.16 -9.05
C LEU A 146 21.67 7.54 -8.91
N ALA A 147 22.48 8.11 -8.03
CA ALA A 147 23.68 7.46 -7.54
C ALA A 147 23.32 6.14 -6.83
N ARG A 148 24.22 5.16 -6.89
CA ARG A 148 24.00 3.80 -6.38
C ARG A 148 23.57 3.79 -4.91
N GLU A 149 24.20 4.62 -4.09
CA GLU A 149 23.91 4.74 -2.66
C GLU A 149 22.46 5.20 -2.40
N LYS A 150 22.04 6.30 -3.04
CA LYS A 150 20.67 6.82 -2.94
C LYS A 150 19.65 5.82 -3.50
N LEU A 151 20.00 5.09 -4.56
CA LEU A 151 19.15 4.03 -5.11
C LEU A 151 18.95 2.89 -4.10
N HIS A 152 20.00 2.45 -3.39
CA HIS A 152 19.89 1.42 -2.35
C HIS A 152 18.98 1.88 -1.19
N VAL A 153 19.09 3.13 -0.76
CA VAL A 153 18.21 3.71 0.27
C VAL A 153 16.76 3.71 -0.21
N CYS A 154 16.49 4.22 -1.43
CA CYS A 154 15.14 4.25 -1.98
C CYS A 154 14.53 2.85 -2.10
N ARG A 155 15.30 1.85 -2.56
CA ARG A 155 14.86 0.45 -2.68
C ARG A 155 14.53 -0.16 -1.32
N SER A 156 15.34 0.13 -0.31
CA SER A 156 15.14 -0.37 1.06
C SER A 156 13.86 0.21 1.66
N ILE A 157 13.64 1.53 1.54
CA ILE A 157 12.42 2.19 2.02
C ILE A 157 11.18 1.69 1.26
N ALA A 158 11.30 1.44 -0.05
CA ALA A 158 10.23 0.91 -0.89
C ALA A 158 9.90 -0.58 -0.63
N GLY A 159 10.67 -1.28 0.22
CA GLY A 159 10.51 -2.72 0.44
C GLY A 159 10.85 -3.57 -0.79
N MET A 160 11.66 -3.04 -1.72
CA MET A 160 12.07 -3.77 -2.92
C MET A 160 13.20 -4.73 -2.58
N LEU A 161 12.92 -6.03 -2.65
CA LEU A 161 13.91 -7.08 -2.43
C LEU A 161 15.02 -6.99 -3.49
N GLU A 162 16.26 -7.31 -3.07
CA GLU A 162 17.32 -7.58 -4.05
C GLU A 162 17.00 -8.88 -4.78
N ALA A 163 17.10 -8.87 -6.10
CA ALA A 163 17.03 -10.10 -6.86
C ALA A 163 18.16 -11.02 -6.36
N SER A 164 17.79 -12.19 -5.82
CA SER A 164 18.79 -13.22 -5.52
C SER A 164 19.50 -13.56 -6.82
N LYS A 165 20.84 -13.42 -6.81
CA LYS A 165 21.67 -13.92 -7.90
C LYS A 165 21.48 -15.43 -8.07
#